data_AF-A0A5M5BZ57-F1
#
_entry.id   AF-A0A5M5BZ57-F1
#
_cell.length_a   1.000
_cell.length_b   1.000
_cell.length_c   1.000
_cell.angle_alpha   90.00
_cell.angle_beta   90.00
_cell.angle_gamma   90.00
#
_symmetry.space_group_name_H-M   'P 1'
#
loop_
_entity.id
_entity.type
_entity.pdbx_description
1 polymer ?
#
loop_
_entity_poly.entity_id
_entity_poly.type
_entity_poly.pdbx_seq_one_letter_code
_entity_poly.pdbx_strand_id
1 'polypeptide(L)'
;MLKSIRHYFGKRYNLLRYLRVEFNFLLKTLGTCDTIKSQNKVREQLIMQSHVIEKGLSLKDVNLGFGVPKILSLLKQLCTYTAWYDDQETLIFVLSVIDAYIEYHKQHNTEVNTEILELYSELSQKIKTREGYENLNGGTIQLTKQQVLDSINWGFEKFARSRHSQRQFTGAPVDKSILEKAFQIAETTPSACNRQPWHSFVFTKKENIIHI
;
A
#
# COMPACT_ATOMS: atom_id res chain seq x y z
N MET A 1 -26.06 34.69 39.91
CA MET A 1 -24.74 35.03 39.33
C MET A 1 -23.70 33.92 39.53
N LEU A 2 -23.39 33.49 40.76
CA LEU A 2 -22.39 32.42 41.04
C LEU A 2 -22.70 31.04 40.41
N LYS A 3 -23.98 30.63 40.35
CA LYS A 3 -24.39 29.35 39.74
C LYS A 3 -24.17 29.31 38.22
N SER A 4 -24.35 30.43 37.51
CA SER A 4 -24.13 30.48 36.05
C SER A 4 -22.63 30.49 35.72
N ILE A 5 -21.81 31.13 36.55
CA ILE A 5 -20.35 31.11 36.46
C ILE A 5 -19.82 29.68 36.66
N ARG A 6 -20.26 28.99 37.71
CA ARG A 6 -19.88 27.58 37.97
C ARG A 6 -20.32 26.65 36.83
N HIS A 7 -21.51 26.85 36.29
CA HIS A 7 -22.01 26.06 35.15
C HIS A 7 -21.20 26.31 33.86
N TYR A 8 -20.85 27.56 33.59
CA TYR A 8 -20.05 27.94 32.43
C TYR A 8 -18.62 27.38 32.49
N PHE A 9 -17.94 27.51 33.63
CA PHE A 9 -16.62 26.92 33.84
C PHE A 9 -16.67 25.39 33.85
N GLY A 10 -17.71 24.78 34.42
CA GLY A 10 -17.94 23.34 34.37
C GLY A 10 -18.13 22.81 32.94
N LYS A 11 -18.86 23.54 32.09
CA LYS A 11 -19.03 23.18 30.67
C LYS A 11 -17.70 23.24 29.91
N ARG A 12 -16.92 24.30 30.09
CA ARG A 12 -15.59 24.44 29.47
C ARG A 12 -14.60 23.38 29.97
N TYR A 13 -14.60 23.08 31.27
CA TYR A 13 -13.80 22.00 31.83
C TYR A 13 -14.18 20.65 31.22
N ASN A 14 -15.47 20.32 31.17
CA ASN A 14 -15.94 19.08 30.57
C ASN A 14 -15.60 19.00 29.07
N LEU A 15 -15.76 20.10 28.32
CA LEU A 15 -15.36 20.17 26.91
C LEU A 15 -13.87 19.88 26.74
N LEU A 16 -13.00 20.56 27.49
CA LEU A 16 -11.55 20.31 27.43
C LEU A 16 -11.20 18.89 27.85
N ARG A 17 -11.89 18.33 28.85
CA ARG A 17 -11.72 16.95 29.28
C ARG A 17 -12.08 15.96 28.17
N TYR A 18 -13.24 16.13 27.52
CA TYR A 18 -13.67 15.27 26.41
C TYR A 18 -12.75 15.41 25.20
N LEU A 19 -12.43 16.64 24.80
CA LEU A 19 -11.50 16.89 23.69
C LEU A 19 -10.12 16.31 23.97
N ARG A 20 -9.63 16.38 25.21
CA ARG A 20 -8.34 15.75 25.58
C ARG A 20 -8.38 14.23 25.42
N VAL A 21 -9.47 13.59 25.83
CA VAL A 21 -9.63 12.13 25.68
C VAL A 21 -9.66 11.76 24.20
N GLU A 22 -10.49 12.44 23.40
CA GLU A 22 -10.56 12.20 21.95
C GLU A 22 -9.24 12.50 21.24
N PHE A 23 -8.57 13.61 21.58
CA PHE A 23 -7.28 13.98 21.00
C PHE A 23 -6.20 12.95 21.32
N ASN A 24 -6.12 12.49 22.57
CA ASN A 24 -5.18 11.44 22.97
C ASN A 24 -5.48 10.11 22.27
N PHE A 25 -6.76 9.76 22.13
CA PHE A 25 -7.17 8.59 21.38
C PHE A 25 -6.74 8.70 19.92
N LEU A 26 -7.04 9.83 19.26
CA LEU A 26 -6.65 10.11 17.88
C LEU A 26 -5.14 10.04 17.69
N LEU A 27 -4.33 10.66 18.55
CA LEU A 27 -2.87 10.55 18.44
C LEU A 27 -2.38 9.09 18.52
N LYS A 28 -3.03 8.28 19.37
CA LYS A 28 -2.71 6.86 19.49
C LYS A 28 -3.13 6.08 18.25
N THR A 29 -4.32 6.32 17.69
CA THR A 29 -4.90 5.50 16.61
C THR A 29 -4.59 5.99 15.21
N LEU A 30 -4.30 7.28 15.01
CA LEU A 30 -3.97 7.82 13.70
C LEU A 30 -2.62 7.27 13.24
N GLY A 31 -2.62 6.61 12.08
CA GLY A 31 -1.41 6.06 11.45
C GLY A 31 -0.42 7.11 10.96
N THR A 32 -0.76 8.40 11.03
CA THR A 32 0.06 9.53 10.62
C THR A 32 0.69 10.29 11.79
N CYS A 33 0.33 9.97 13.04
CA CYS A 33 0.84 10.64 14.25
C CYS A 33 1.68 9.67 15.08
N ASP A 34 2.76 10.18 15.71
CA ASP A 34 3.62 9.40 16.61
C ASP A 34 4.09 8.06 16.04
N THR A 35 4.42 8.03 14.74
CA THR A 35 4.58 6.79 13.97
C THR A 35 5.80 5.96 14.39
N ILE A 36 6.77 6.57 15.06
CA ILE A 36 8.01 5.92 15.53
C ILE A 36 7.79 5.18 16.87
N LYS A 37 6.76 5.55 17.65
CA LYS A 37 6.55 5.01 19.01
C LYS A 37 5.85 3.66 19.07
N SER A 38 5.36 3.15 17.94
CA SER A 38 4.58 1.92 17.87
C SER A 38 5.15 1.01 16.79
N GLN A 39 5.54 -0.21 17.18
CA GLN A 39 6.01 -1.24 16.24
C GLN A 39 5.09 -1.36 15.02
N ASN A 40 3.78 -1.51 15.25
CA ASN A 40 2.80 -1.62 14.15
C ASN A 40 2.83 -0.41 13.21
N LYS A 41 2.94 0.82 13.71
CA LYS A 41 2.96 2.01 12.85
C LYS A 41 4.23 2.06 11.99
N VAL A 42 5.38 1.71 12.58
CA VAL A 42 6.65 1.62 11.82
C VAL A 42 6.56 0.50 10.78
N ARG A 43 6.05 -0.68 11.16
CA ARG A 43 5.80 -1.81 10.25
C ARG A 43 4.93 -1.40 9.06
N GLU A 44 3.78 -0.77 9.31
CA GLU A 44 2.89 -0.32 8.22
C GLU A 44 3.56 0.74 7.33
N GLN A 45 4.40 1.62 7.89
CA GLN A 45 5.17 2.57 7.09
C GLN A 45 6.21 1.88 6.19
N LEU A 46 6.88 0.85 6.68
CA LEU A 46 7.81 0.03 5.88
C LEU A 46 7.05 -0.66 4.74
N ILE A 47 5.92 -1.31 5.04
CA ILE A 47 5.07 -1.99 4.05
C ILE A 47 4.56 -1.00 2.99
N MET A 48 4.05 0.16 3.39
CA MET A 48 3.60 1.19 2.46
C MET A 48 4.72 1.68 1.53
N GLN A 49 5.92 1.89 2.06
CA GLN A 49 7.09 2.30 1.27
C GLN A 49 7.53 1.20 0.30
N SER A 50 7.52 -0.07 0.72
CA SER A 50 7.75 -1.22 -0.15
C SER A 50 6.77 -1.27 -1.32
N HIS A 51 5.47 -1.06 -1.06
CA HIS A 51 4.45 -1.01 -2.12
C HIS A 51 4.66 0.13 -3.13
N VAL A 52 5.37 1.22 -2.77
CA VAL A 52 5.74 2.26 -3.74
C VAL A 52 6.75 1.72 -4.76
N ILE A 53 7.68 0.87 -4.30
CA ILE A 53 8.69 0.24 -5.17
C ILE A 53 8.02 -0.76 -6.10
N GLU A 54 7.16 -1.64 -5.58
CA GLU A 54 6.39 -2.60 -6.39
C GLU A 54 5.54 -1.91 -7.46
N LYS A 55 4.89 -0.79 -7.10
CA LYS A 55 4.15 0.04 -8.07
C LYS A 55 5.05 0.48 -9.21
N GLY A 56 6.26 0.96 -8.91
CA GLY A 56 7.25 1.34 -9.91
C GLY A 56 7.67 0.18 -10.81
N LEU A 57 7.95 -0.99 -10.22
CA LEU A 57 8.32 -2.21 -10.97
C LEU A 57 7.19 -2.75 -11.86
N SER A 58 5.93 -2.50 -11.49
CA SER A 58 4.77 -2.99 -12.27
C SER A 58 4.37 -2.10 -13.45
N LEU A 59 5.05 -0.97 -13.66
CA LEU A 59 4.80 -0.10 -14.80
C LEU A 59 5.25 -0.77 -16.11
N LYS A 60 4.69 -0.32 -17.24
CA LYS A 60 5.07 -0.85 -18.56
C LYS A 60 6.51 -0.47 -18.92
N ASP A 61 6.84 0.81 -18.73
CA ASP A 61 8.15 1.39 -19.02
C ASP A 61 8.78 1.78 -17.69
N VAL A 62 9.47 0.83 -17.04
CA VAL A 62 10.15 1.07 -15.76
C VAL A 62 11.40 1.90 -16.00
N ASN A 63 11.48 3.07 -15.35
CA ASN A 63 12.68 3.89 -15.38
C ASN A 63 13.81 3.18 -14.61
N LEU A 64 14.87 2.79 -15.30
CA LEU A 64 16.02 2.14 -14.68
C LEU A 64 16.67 3.05 -13.62
N GLY A 65 16.95 2.50 -12.44
CA GLY A 65 17.47 3.25 -11.29
C GLY A 65 16.43 4.11 -10.56
N PHE A 66 15.12 3.90 -10.79
CA PHE A 66 14.10 4.69 -10.10
C PHE A 66 14.15 4.49 -8.58
N GLY A 67 13.75 5.53 -7.84
CA GLY A 67 13.43 5.39 -6.42
C GLY A 67 14.62 5.19 -5.49
N VAL A 68 15.87 5.27 -5.94
CA VAL A 68 17.08 5.07 -5.12
C VAL A 68 17.02 5.81 -3.77
N PRO A 69 16.71 7.12 -3.68
CA PRO A 69 16.65 7.80 -2.39
C PRO A 69 15.59 7.22 -1.44
N LYS A 70 14.46 6.74 -1.98
CA LYS A 70 13.39 6.12 -1.20
C LYS A 70 13.79 4.73 -0.72
N ILE A 71 14.44 3.94 -1.57
CA ILE A 71 14.92 2.60 -1.21
C ILE A 71 15.97 2.70 -0.10
N LEU A 72 16.93 3.61 -0.21
CA LEU A 72 17.93 3.84 0.83
C LEU A 72 17.28 4.29 2.14
N SER A 73 16.29 5.18 2.09
CA SER A 73 15.53 5.58 3.29
C SER A 73 14.79 4.40 3.92
N LEU A 74 14.13 3.57 3.11
CA LEU A 74 13.42 2.36 3.55
C LEU A 74 14.38 1.37 4.23
N LEU A 75 15.52 1.08 3.62
CA LEU A 75 16.51 0.16 4.17
C LEU A 75 17.11 0.67 5.48
N LYS A 76 17.42 1.97 5.58
CA LYS A 76 17.89 2.59 6.84
C LYS A 76 16.84 2.52 7.95
N GLN A 77 15.57 2.75 7.61
CA GLN A 77 14.45 2.56 8.55
C GLN A 77 14.32 1.09 8.96
N LEU A 78 14.50 0.14 8.04
CA LEU A 78 14.47 -1.29 8.33
C LEU A 78 15.64 -1.72 9.23
N CYS A 79 16.85 -1.18 9.04
CA CYS A 79 17.98 -1.39 9.95
C CYS A 79 17.64 -0.97 11.37
N THR A 80 17.01 0.20 11.52
CA THR A 80 16.59 0.72 12.84
C THR A 80 15.48 -0.15 13.43
N TYR A 81 14.51 -0.55 12.62
CA TYR A 81 13.38 -1.40 13.02
C TYR A 81 13.86 -2.76 13.52
N THR A 82 14.74 -3.44 12.78
CA THR A 82 15.29 -4.76 13.14
C THR A 82 16.22 -4.72 14.35
N ALA A 83 16.76 -3.55 14.70
CA ALA A 83 17.51 -3.37 15.95
C ALA A 83 16.59 -3.27 17.18
N TRP A 84 15.34 -2.83 17.00
CA TRP A 84 14.37 -2.67 18.08
C TRP A 84 13.39 -3.83 18.22
N TYR A 85 13.10 -4.52 17.11
CA TYR A 85 12.06 -5.54 17.04
C TYR A 85 12.55 -6.78 16.27
N ASP A 86 12.30 -7.96 16.84
CA ASP A 86 12.56 -9.23 16.18
C ASP A 86 11.35 -9.67 15.35
N ASP A 87 11.13 -8.98 14.23
CA ASP A 87 10.02 -9.22 13.30
C ASP A 87 10.56 -9.71 11.94
N GLN A 88 10.69 -11.03 11.84
CA GLN A 88 11.23 -11.72 10.66
C GLN A 88 10.29 -11.60 9.45
N GLU A 89 8.97 -11.57 9.67
CA GLU A 89 7.97 -11.43 8.60
C GLU A 89 8.18 -10.11 7.83
N THR A 90 8.27 -8.99 8.56
CA THR A 90 8.48 -7.67 7.94
C THR A 90 9.85 -7.57 7.27
N LEU A 91 10.90 -8.10 7.92
CA LEU A 91 12.24 -8.13 7.34
C LEU A 91 12.27 -8.88 6.01
N ILE A 92 11.76 -10.11 5.99
CA ILE A 92 11.73 -10.97 4.80
C ILE A 92 10.87 -10.33 3.70
N PHE A 93 9.69 -9.81 4.05
CA PHE A 93 8.82 -9.14 3.08
C PHE A 93 9.50 -7.94 2.43
N VAL A 94 10.08 -7.02 3.22
CA VAL A 94 10.73 -5.83 2.65
C VAL A 94 11.92 -6.23 1.78
N LEU A 95 12.75 -7.17 2.24
CA LEU A 95 13.90 -7.63 1.45
C LEU A 95 13.47 -8.35 0.17
N SER A 96 12.37 -9.08 0.15
CA SER A 96 11.85 -9.71 -1.07
C SER A 96 11.43 -8.69 -2.14
N VAL A 97 10.95 -7.50 -1.74
CA VAL A 97 10.68 -6.40 -2.68
C VAL A 97 11.98 -5.82 -3.24
N ILE A 98 13.01 -5.71 -2.41
CA ILE A 98 14.33 -5.24 -2.85
C ILE A 98 15.02 -6.29 -3.74
N ASP A 99 14.83 -7.58 -3.47
CA ASP A 99 15.24 -8.68 -4.34
C ASP A 99 14.64 -8.53 -5.73
N ALA A 100 13.32 -8.34 -5.81
CA ALA A 100 12.63 -8.12 -7.08
C ALA A 100 13.16 -6.87 -7.82
N TYR A 101 13.49 -5.80 -7.08
CA TYR A 101 14.11 -4.61 -7.66
C TYR A 101 15.50 -4.90 -8.22
N ILE A 102 16.36 -5.57 -7.47
CA ILE A 102 17.72 -5.91 -7.88
C ILE A 102 17.69 -6.81 -9.11
N GLU A 103 16.85 -7.86 -9.07
CA GLU A 103 16.71 -8.83 -10.15
C GLU A 103 16.20 -8.17 -11.43
N TYR A 104 15.21 -7.29 -11.33
CA TYR A 104 14.72 -6.53 -12.48
C TYR A 104 15.83 -5.74 -13.18
N HIS A 105 16.68 -5.04 -12.41
CA HIS A 105 17.76 -4.23 -12.98
C HIS A 105 18.88 -5.08 -13.57
N LYS A 106 19.23 -6.22 -12.95
CA LYS A 106 20.18 -7.19 -13.49
C LYS A 106 19.71 -7.74 -14.83
N GLN A 107 18.43 -8.11 -14.96
CA GLN A 107 17.84 -8.60 -16.20
C GLN A 107 17.87 -7.56 -17.33
N HIS A 108 17.91 -6.27 -16.98
CA HIS A 108 18.02 -5.16 -17.92
C HIS A 108 19.45 -4.60 -18.05
N ASN A 109 20.47 -5.37 -17.64
CA ASN A 109 21.90 -5.00 -17.71
C ASN A 109 22.22 -3.63 -17.10
N THR A 110 21.52 -3.28 -16.02
CA THR A 110 21.72 -2.01 -15.30
C THR A 110 22.32 -2.28 -13.93
N GLU A 111 23.38 -1.56 -13.60
CA GLU A 111 23.99 -1.63 -12.27
C GLU A 111 23.05 -1.04 -11.21
N VAL A 112 22.85 -1.80 -10.13
CA VAL A 112 22.13 -1.32 -8.95
C VAL A 112 23.09 -0.48 -8.12
N ASN A 113 22.57 0.58 -7.50
CA ASN A 113 23.33 1.43 -6.59
C ASN A 113 24.03 0.60 -5.48
N THR A 114 25.34 0.84 -5.30
CA THR A 114 26.19 0.07 -4.38
C THR A 114 25.72 0.12 -2.93
N GLU A 115 25.27 1.29 -2.44
CA GLU A 115 24.79 1.47 -1.06
C GLU A 115 23.51 0.63 -0.81
N ILE A 116 22.65 0.46 -1.82
CA ILE A 116 21.49 -0.45 -1.74
C ILE A 116 21.96 -1.89 -1.54
N LEU A 117 22.95 -2.34 -2.33
CA LEU A 117 23.46 -3.72 -2.26
C LEU A 117 24.14 -4.01 -0.92
N GLU A 118 24.89 -3.05 -0.38
CA GLU A 118 25.55 -3.14 0.93
C GLU A 118 24.53 -3.27 2.06
N LEU A 119 23.56 -2.35 2.13
CA LEU A 119 22.49 -2.38 3.14
C LEU A 119 21.64 -3.64 3.02
N TYR A 120 21.30 -4.05 1.79
CA TYR A 120 20.57 -5.29 1.53
C TYR A 120 21.34 -6.50 2.08
N SER A 121 22.65 -6.58 1.81
CA SER A 121 23.50 -7.69 2.28
C SER A 121 23.56 -7.74 3.80
N GLU A 122 23.77 -6.61 4.46
CA GLU A 122 23.76 -6.52 5.94
C GLU A 122 22.44 -7.00 6.53
N LEU A 123 21.31 -6.52 6.00
CA LEU A 123 19.98 -6.89 6.48
C LEU A 123 19.64 -8.35 6.20
N SER A 124 20.08 -8.89 5.07
CA SER A 124 19.84 -10.29 4.71
C SER A 124 20.52 -11.26 5.67
N GLN A 125 21.67 -10.89 6.24
CA GLN A 125 22.36 -11.68 7.27
C GLN A 125 21.58 -11.75 8.59
N LYS A 126 20.60 -10.86 8.81
CA LYS A 126 19.73 -10.88 10.00
C LYS A 126 18.54 -11.84 9.88
N ILE A 127 18.33 -12.44 8.70
CA ILE A 127 17.28 -13.45 8.51
C ILE A 127 17.69 -14.75 9.22
N LYS A 128 16.88 -15.19 10.19
CA LYS A 128 17.16 -16.41 10.97
C LYS A 128 16.79 -17.69 10.24
N THR A 129 15.62 -17.69 9.58
CA THR A 129 15.10 -18.79 8.77
C THR A 129 14.10 -18.24 7.76
N ARG A 130 13.96 -18.91 6.61
CA ARG A 130 12.90 -18.67 5.63
C ARG A 130 11.77 -19.70 5.71
N GLU A 131 11.94 -20.73 6.53
CA GLU A 131 10.92 -21.76 6.76
C GLU A 131 9.69 -21.13 7.44
N GLY A 132 8.50 -21.38 6.90
CA GLY A 132 7.24 -20.77 7.31
C GLY A 132 6.94 -19.40 6.68
N TYR A 133 7.85 -18.87 5.85
CA TYR A 133 7.72 -17.59 5.16
C TYR A 133 7.72 -17.71 3.64
N GLU A 134 7.46 -18.91 3.11
CA GLU A 134 7.56 -19.23 1.67
C GLU A 134 6.59 -18.41 0.81
N ASN A 135 5.48 -17.98 1.42
CA ASN A 135 4.45 -17.18 0.76
C ASN A 135 4.70 -15.66 0.84
N LEU A 136 5.74 -15.20 1.56
CA LEU A 136 6.08 -13.78 1.67
C LEU A 136 6.96 -13.35 0.49
N ASN A 137 6.34 -13.29 -0.69
CA ASN A 137 6.98 -12.82 -1.91
C ASN A 137 6.43 -11.44 -2.26
N GLY A 138 7.24 -10.41 -2.02
CA GLY A 138 7.02 -9.06 -2.53
C GLY A 138 7.50 -8.92 -3.98
N GLY A 139 7.19 -7.78 -4.59
CA GLY A 139 7.58 -7.46 -5.95
C GLY A 139 6.39 -7.41 -6.91
N THR A 140 6.53 -8.04 -8.08
CA THR A 140 5.50 -8.04 -9.12
C THR A 140 5.12 -9.45 -9.51
N ILE A 141 3.87 -9.61 -9.93
CA ILE A 141 3.35 -10.88 -10.44
C ILE A 141 3.14 -10.73 -11.93
N GLN A 142 3.68 -11.66 -12.71
CA GLN A 142 3.40 -11.76 -14.13
C GLN A 142 2.12 -12.56 -14.35
N LEU A 143 1.12 -11.93 -14.96
CA LEU A 143 -0.16 -12.54 -15.27
C LEU A 143 -0.47 -12.37 -16.75
N THR A 144 -0.82 -13.48 -17.39
CA THR A 144 -1.33 -13.47 -18.77
C THR A 144 -2.82 -13.18 -18.76
N LYS A 145 -3.33 -12.64 -19.89
CA LYS A 145 -4.76 -12.45 -20.10
C LYS A 145 -5.54 -13.76 -19.90
N GLN A 146 -4.99 -14.88 -20.36
CA GLN A 146 -5.65 -16.18 -20.25
C GLN A 146 -5.82 -16.60 -18.78
N GLN A 147 -4.78 -16.47 -17.95
CA GLN A 147 -4.88 -16.76 -16.52
C GLN A 147 -5.95 -15.93 -15.80
N VAL A 148 -6.12 -14.66 -16.19
CA VAL A 148 -7.19 -13.80 -15.65
C VAL A 148 -8.57 -14.24 -16.14
N LEU A 149 -8.70 -14.68 -17.39
CA LEU A 149 -9.97 -15.17 -17.92
C LEU A 149 -10.38 -16.52 -17.31
N ASP A 150 -9.40 -17.40 -17.11
CA ASP A 150 -9.62 -18.70 -16.48
C ASP A 150 -10.16 -18.54 -15.05
N SER A 151 -9.76 -17.46 -14.35
CA SER A 151 -10.21 -17.20 -12.98
C SER A 151 -11.71 -16.96 -12.83
N ILE A 152 -12.38 -16.54 -13.91
CA ILE A 152 -13.83 -16.34 -13.96
C ILE A 152 -14.57 -17.67 -13.69
N ASN A 153 -13.99 -18.80 -14.10
CA ASN A 153 -14.60 -20.12 -14.00
C ASN A 153 -14.30 -20.84 -12.66
N TRP A 154 -13.54 -20.22 -11.74
CA TRP A 154 -13.09 -20.88 -10.52
C TRP A 154 -14.09 -20.79 -9.34
N GLY A 155 -15.27 -20.18 -9.56
CA GLY A 155 -16.22 -19.85 -8.50
C GLY A 155 -15.83 -18.57 -7.76
N PHE A 156 -16.77 -18.00 -6.99
CA PHE A 156 -16.63 -16.65 -6.45
C PHE A 156 -15.39 -16.44 -5.57
N GLU A 157 -15.11 -17.36 -4.63
CA GLU A 157 -13.96 -17.18 -3.71
C GLU A 157 -12.64 -17.10 -4.48
N LYS A 158 -12.39 -18.07 -5.36
CA LYS A 158 -11.14 -18.13 -6.14
C LYS A 158 -11.04 -16.96 -7.12
N PHE A 159 -12.15 -16.58 -7.74
CA PHE A 159 -12.22 -15.38 -8.59
C PHE A 159 -11.85 -14.13 -7.79
N ALA A 160 -12.46 -13.91 -6.62
CA ALA A 160 -12.19 -12.74 -5.78
C ALA A 160 -10.72 -12.67 -5.32
N ARG A 161 -10.13 -13.82 -4.96
CA ARG A 161 -8.70 -13.91 -4.58
C ARG A 161 -7.74 -13.72 -5.75
N SER A 162 -8.20 -13.93 -6.99
CA SER A 162 -7.39 -13.72 -8.21
C SER A 162 -7.19 -12.25 -8.59
N ARG A 163 -7.86 -11.32 -7.91
CA ARG A 163 -7.79 -9.89 -8.25
C ARG A 163 -6.45 -9.28 -7.83
N HIS A 164 -5.70 -8.79 -8.82
CA HIS A 164 -4.48 -8.02 -8.62
C HIS A 164 -4.61 -6.61 -9.19
N SER A 165 -3.76 -5.68 -8.71
CA SER A 165 -3.69 -4.33 -9.24
C SER A 165 -2.87 -4.30 -10.52
N GLN A 166 -3.53 -4.38 -11.68
CA GLN A 166 -2.91 -4.33 -13.00
C GLN A 166 -2.50 -2.90 -13.37
N ARG A 167 -1.28 -2.72 -13.90
CA ARG A 167 -0.79 -1.41 -14.39
C ARG A 167 -0.31 -1.43 -15.84
N GLN A 168 -0.35 -2.59 -16.49
CA GLN A 168 -0.05 -2.76 -17.90
C GLN A 168 -1.33 -3.19 -18.62
N PHE A 169 -1.80 -2.35 -19.55
CA PHE A 169 -3.02 -2.59 -20.34
C PHE A 169 -2.69 -2.59 -21.82
N THR A 170 -3.48 -3.32 -22.62
CA THR A 170 -3.27 -3.44 -24.08
C THR A 170 -3.56 -2.15 -24.85
N GLY A 171 -4.33 -1.23 -24.25
CA GLY A 171 -4.84 -0.03 -24.93
C GLY A 171 -6.01 -0.31 -25.87
N ALA A 172 -6.49 -1.56 -25.94
CA ALA A 172 -7.67 -1.90 -26.72
C ALA A 172 -8.92 -1.20 -26.14
N PRO A 173 -9.83 -0.67 -26.97
CA PRO A 173 -11.07 -0.09 -26.50
C PRO A 173 -11.93 -1.14 -25.80
N VAL A 174 -12.71 -0.70 -24.83
CA VAL A 174 -13.69 -1.53 -24.11
C VAL A 174 -15.08 -1.07 -24.52
N ASP A 175 -15.95 -2.03 -24.86
CA ASP A 175 -17.33 -1.73 -25.22
C ASP A 175 -18.08 -1.06 -24.07
N LYS A 176 -18.86 -0.04 -24.41
CA LYS A 176 -19.65 0.72 -23.44
C LYS A 176 -20.57 -0.18 -22.60
N SER A 177 -21.14 -1.21 -23.23
CA SER A 177 -22.03 -2.17 -22.55
C SER A 177 -21.34 -2.97 -21.44
N ILE A 178 -20.03 -3.21 -21.56
CA ILE A 178 -19.24 -3.86 -20.51
C ILE A 178 -19.09 -2.92 -19.32
N LEU A 179 -18.82 -1.63 -19.57
CA LEU A 179 -18.72 -0.61 -18.52
C LEU A 179 -20.05 -0.45 -17.78
N GLU A 180 -21.16 -0.37 -18.51
CA GLU A 180 -22.51 -0.26 -17.93
C GLU A 180 -22.83 -1.46 -17.03
N LYS A 181 -22.53 -2.69 -17.47
CA LYS A 181 -22.68 -3.89 -16.64
C LYS A 181 -21.80 -3.83 -15.38
N ALA A 182 -20.57 -3.36 -15.49
CA ALA A 182 -19.68 -3.22 -14.34
C ALA A 182 -20.22 -2.21 -13.32
N PHE A 183 -20.79 -1.09 -13.78
CA PHE A 183 -21.41 -0.10 -12.90
C PHE A 183 -22.67 -0.65 -12.20
N GLN A 184 -23.53 -1.36 -12.92
CA GLN A 184 -24.71 -2.02 -12.33
C GLN A 184 -24.32 -3.03 -11.24
N ILE A 185 -23.22 -3.76 -11.42
CA ILE A 185 -22.69 -4.64 -10.37
C ILE A 185 -22.17 -3.81 -9.19
N ALA A 186 -21.43 -2.73 -9.43
CA ALA A 186 -20.89 -1.87 -8.37
C ALA A 186 -21.99 -1.18 -7.53
N GLU A 187 -23.14 -0.87 -8.12
CA GLU A 187 -24.32 -0.28 -7.43
C GLU A 187 -24.88 -1.18 -6.32
N THR A 188 -24.56 -2.48 -6.32
CA THR A 188 -24.94 -3.38 -5.23
C THR A 188 -24.20 -3.08 -3.90
N THR A 189 -23.20 -2.20 -3.93
CA THR A 189 -22.46 -1.76 -2.74
C THR A 189 -23.40 -1.05 -1.75
N PRO A 190 -23.45 -1.45 -0.47
CA PRO A 190 -24.32 -0.78 0.50
C PRO A 190 -23.86 0.67 0.74
N SER A 191 -24.81 1.55 1.02
CA SER A 191 -24.54 2.93 1.42
C SER A 191 -25.38 3.35 2.61
N ALA A 192 -24.88 4.30 3.41
CA ALA A 192 -25.60 4.82 4.56
C ALA A 192 -26.97 5.36 4.12
N CYS A 193 -28.05 4.81 4.69
CA CYS A 193 -29.44 5.14 4.32
C CYS A 193 -29.75 4.93 2.83
N ASN A 194 -29.05 4.03 2.13
CA ASN A 194 -29.17 3.80 0.69
C ASN A 194 -29.03 5.09 -0.17
N ARG A 195 -28.18 6.03 0.26
CA ARG A 195 -27.98 7.32 -0.42
C ARG A 195 -27.28 7.22 -1.77
N GLN A 196 -26.57 6.13 -2.01
CA GLN A 196 -25.81 5.89 -3.24
C GLN A 196 -24.96 7.11 -3.67
N PRO A 197 -24.09 7.62 -2.77
CA PRO A 197 -23.42 8.93 -2.96
C PRO A 197 -22.28 8.90 -3.99
N TRP A 198 -22.25 7.89 -4.86
CA TRP A 198 -21.22 7.74 -5.89
C TRP A 198 -21.62 8.44 -7.17
N HIS A 199 -20.63 9.03 -7.84
CA HIS A 199 -20.75 9.55 -9.19
C HIS A 199 -19.52 9.12 -10.00
N SER A 200 -19.74 8.54 -11.17
CA SER A 200 -18.67 7.97 -11.99
C SER A 200 -18.42 8.82 -13.24
N PHE A 201 -17.18 9.27 -13.39
CA PHE A 201 -16.72 9.94 -14.61
C PHE A 201 -15.99 8.93 -15.50
N VAL A 202 -16.37 8.85 -16.78
CA VAL A 202 -15.77 7.92 -17.75
C VAL A 202 -15.02 8.71 -18.82
N PHE A 203 -13.71 8.49 -18.89
CA PHE A 203 -12.83 9.12 -19.87
C PHE A 203 -12.40 8.07 -20.90
N THR A 204 -12.92 8.16 -22.12
CA THR A 204 -12.60 7.22 -23.22
C THR A 204 -11.62 7.80 -24.24
N LYS A 205 -11.42 9.12 -24.24
CA LYS A 205 -10.49 9.82 -25.12
C LYS A 205 -9.27 10.30 -24.35
N LYS A 206 -8.08 10.09 -24.92
CA LYS A 206 -6.80 10.47 -24.30
C LYS A 206 -6.69 11.97 -24.02
N GLU A 207 -7.23 12.81 -24.89
CA GLU A 207 -7.27 14.28 -24.73
C GLU A 207 -7.96 14.73 -23.44
N ASN A 208 -8.93 13.97 -22.94
CA ASN A 208 -9.65 14.29 -21.71
C ASN A 208 -8.88 13.91 -20.43
N ILE A 209 -7.78 13.17 -20.53
CA ILE A 209 -7.02 12.63 -19.38
C ILE A 209 -5.90 13.59 -18.94
N ILE A 210 -5.44 14.48 -19.84
CA ILE A 210 -4.25 15.34 -19.63
C ILE A 210 -4.59 16.63 -18.85
N HIS A 211 -5.89 16.95 -18.68
CA HIS A 211 -6.37 18.19 -18.06
C HIS A 211 -7.00 18.00 -16.66
N ILE A 212 -6.69 16.91 -15.97
CA ILE A 212 -7.09 16.63 -14.58
C ILE A 212 -5.87 16.76 -13.68
#